data_AF-A0AAE0G780-F1
#
_entry.id   AF-A0AAE0G780-F1
#
_cell.length_a   1.000
_cell.length_b   1.000
_cell.length_c   1.000
_cell.angle_alpha   90.00
_cell.angle_beta   90.00
_cell.angle_gamma   90.00
#
_symmetry.space_group_name_H-M   'P 1'
#
loop_
_entity.id
_entity.type
_entity.pdbx_description
1 polymer ?
#
loop_
_entity_poly.entity_id
_entity_poly.type
_entity_poly.pdbx_seq_one_letter_code
_entity_poly.pdbx_strand_id
1 'polypeptide(L)'
;MVGFFNIRWWSRQEVENEIALNFDSVPVLLQQLLDEGVGDATTREMLDIYQADPLRLEVSFAAGYDGLTNLLATTYAMEGDRLEILLVYRRVESLRTYGRALVDDIENRGLLPNVDAVIRCAQELKVGCAIRKEFPGYGTFTGRVSSIDKEDPAEYVYHITYDDGDSETMTAAELKPLMNVSRKELRQWAIAELQGAYQYLEKRLTGQCDRSYDCTHAYLVCEVAQLFDPSFVAENAVDACWVQRLAAIVPPARHAGGKLVAELEGELPEYMAAAADFSCDNNDVAAFTDAVLGWWRKHAVKLP
;
A
#
# COMPACT_ATOMS: atom_id res chain seq x y z
N MET A 1 11.62 -24.09 16.89
CA MET A 1 10.94 -22.89 16.38
C MET A 1 10.12 -23.35 15.19
N VAL A 2 8.80 -23.44 15.32
CA VAL A 2 7.93 -23.88 14.21
C VAL A 2 7.86 -22.69 13.27
N GLY A 3 8.58 -22.75 12.16
CA GLY A 3 8.53 -21.71 11.13
C GLY A 3 7.07 -21.52 10.73
N PHE A 4 6.59 -20.29 10.81
CA PHE A 4 5.34 -19.94 10.16
C PHE A 4 5.52 -20.26 8.67
N PHE A 5 4.68 -21.12 8.12
CA PHE A 5 4.76 -21.50 6.71
C PHE A 5 4.46 -20.25 5.87
N ASN A 6 5.45 -19.74 5.15
CA ASN A 6 5.39 -18.66 4.14
C ASN A 6 4.29 -18.86 3.06
N ILE A 7 3.62 -20.01 3.06
CA ILE A 7 2.69 -20.48 2.03
C ILE A 7 1.26 -19.93 2.22
N ARG A 8 0.86 -19.42 3.39
CA ARG A 8 -0.58 -19.20 3.62
C ARG A 8 -1.17 -17.91 3.03
N TRP A 9 -0.48 -16.78 3.18
CA TRP A 9 -1.02 -15.49 2.75
C TRP A 9 -0.65 -15.17 1.31
N TRP A 10 0.60 -15.44 0.93
CA TRP A 10 1.07 -15.21 -0.43
C TRP A 10 0.35 -16.11 -1.43
N SER A 11 0.23 -17.43 -1.15
CA SER A 11 -0.49 -18.32 -2.06
C SER A 11 -1.97 -17.99 -2.17
N ARG A 12 -2.58 -17.41 -1.11
CA ARG A 12 -3.94 -16.88 -1.21
C ARG A 12 -3.98 -15.69 -2.18
N GLN A 13 -3.08 -14.73 -2.05
CA GLN A 13 -3.03 -13.58 -2.95
C GLN A 13 -2.72 -13.99 -4.39
N GLU A 14 -1.82 -14.96 -4.60
CA GLU A 14 -1.54 -15.50 -5.93
C GLU A 14 -2.80 -16.09 -6.56
N VAL A 15 -3.57 -16.88 -5.80
CA VAL A 15 -4.86 -17.41 -6.28
C VAL A 15 -5.86 -16.28 -6.58
N GLU A 16 -5.97 -15.28 -5.71
CA GLU A 16 -6.84 -14.11 -5.94
C GLU A 16 -6.41 -13.33 -7.19
N ASN A 17 -5.11 -13.18 -7.43
CA ASN A 17 -4.56 -12.52 -8.62
C ASN A 17 -4.85 -13.33 -9.90
N GLU A 18 -4.68 -14.66 -9.87
CA GLU A 18 -5.02 -15.52 -11.01
C GLU A 18 -6.51 -15.47 -11.33
N ILE A 19 -7.38 -15.42 -10.31
CA ILE A 19 -8.82 -15.23 -10.50
C ILE A 19 -9.09 -13.86 -11.12
N ALA A 20 -8.46 -12.79 -10.64
CA ALA A 20 -8.64 -11.44 -11.16
C ALA A 20 -8.18 -11.30 -12.63
N LEU A 21 -7.04 -11.90 -12.99
CA LEU A 21 -6.51 -11.88 -14.35
C LEU A 21 -7.35 -12.68 -15.34
N ASN A 22 -8.08 -13.69 -14.85
CA ASN A 22 -8.91 -14.58 -15.66
C ASN A 22 -10.39 -14.43 -15.32
N PHE A 23 -10.82 -13.26 -14.85
CA PHE A 23 -12.16 -13.05 -14.25
C PHE A 23 -13.30 -13.52 -15.16
N ASP A 24 -13.25 -13.18 -16.45
CA ASP A 24 -14.25 -13.57 -17.45
C ASP A 24 -14.34 -15.09 -17.69
N SER A 25 -13.27 -15.83 -17.37
CA SER A 25 -13.20 -17.29 -17.54
C SER A 25 -13.69 -18.06 -16.31
N VAL A 26 -13.86 -17.38 -15.16
CA VAL A 26 -14.27 -18.00 -13.89
C VAL A 26 -15.60 -18.75 -14.02
N PRO A 27 -16.66 -18.22 -14.64
CA PRO A 27 -17.95 -18.93 -14.74
C PRO A 27 -17.85 -20.22 -15.55
N VAL A 28 -17.03 -20.20 -16.61
CA VAL A 28 -16.82 -21.38 -17.47
C VAL A 28 -16.11 -22.47 -16.68
N LEU A 29 -15.06 -22.11 -15.93
CA LEU A 29 -14.35 -23.03 -15.06
C LEU A 29 -15.27 -23.61 -13.98
N LEU A 30 -16.04 -22.77 -13.29
CA LEU A 30 -16.96 -23.22 -12.23
C LEU A 30 -18.03 -24.17 -12.78
N GLN A 31 -18.55 -23.90 -13.98
CA GLN A 31 -19.50 -24.80 -14.63
C GLN A 31 -18.87 -26.15 -14.99
N GLN A 32 -17.64 -26.17 -15.51
CA GLN A 32 -16.90 -27.40 -15.79
C GLN A 32 -16.71 -28.25 -14.52
N LEU A 33 -16.32 -27.62 -13.41
CA LEU A 33 -16.16 -28.31 -12.13
C LEU A 33 -17.47 -28.89 -11.60
N LEU A 34 -18.60 -28.20 -11.81
CA LEU A 34 -19.94 -28.73 -11.48
C LEU A 34 -20.30 -29.93 -12.35
N ASP A 35 -20.03 -29.87 -13.65
CA ASP A 35 -20.32 -30.96 -14.58
C ASP A 35 -19.47 -32.22 -14.28
N GLU A 36 -18.26 -32.04 -13.74
CA GLU A 36 -17.35 -33.11 -13.31
C GLU A 36 -17.67 -33.67 -11.91
N GLY A 37 -18.61 -33.07 -11.17
CA GLY A 37 -18.96 -33.49 -9.81
C GLY A 37 -17.90 -33.13 -8.75
N VAL A 38 -17.10 -32.09 -9.02
CA VAL A 38 -16.03 -31.64 -8.12
C VAL A 38 -16.58 -30.61 -7.14
N GLY A 39 -16.75 -31.04 -5.89
CA GLY A 39 -17.08 -30.12 -4.79
C GLY A 39 -18.43 -29.42 -4.95
N ASP A 40 -19.44 -30.11 -5.48
CA ASP A 40 -20.73 -29.57 -5.96
C ASP A 40 -21.38 -28.49 -5.09
N ALA A 41 -21.32 -28.62 -3.76
CA ALA A 41 -21.89 -27.61 -2.86
C ALA A 41 -21.09 -26.31 -2.90
N THR A 42 -19.77 -26.40 -2.75
CA THR A 42 -18.85 -25.25 -2.75
C THR A 42 -18.76 -24.60 -4.13
N THR A 43 -18.64 -25.39 -5.20
CA THR A 43 -18.54 -24.86 -6.57
C THR A 43 -19.82 -24.14 -6.97
N ARG A 44 -21.00 -24.65 -6.54
CA ARG A 44 -22.29 -23.99 -6.78
C ARG A 44 -22.37 -22.67 -6.02
N GLU A 45 -21.97 -22.66 -4.75
CA GLU A 45 -21.93 -21.42 -3.95
C GLU A 45 -21.00 -20.36 -4.58
N MET A 46 -19.82 -20.76 -5.08
CA MET A 46 -18.92 -19.84 -5.80
C MET A 46 -19.55 -19.27 -7.07
N LEU A 47 -20.27 -20.10 -7.84
CA LEU A 47 -20.97 -19.65 -9.05
C LEU A 47 -22.13 -18.70 -8.70
N ASP A 48 -22.87 -19.00 -7.63
CA ASP A 48 -23.95 -18.15 -7.13
C ASP A 48 -23.40 -16.77 -6.69
N ILE A 49 -22.25 -16.73 -6.00
CA ILE A 49 -21.56 -15.49 -5.62
C ILE A 49 -21.17 -14.69 -6.87
N TYR A 50 -20.57 -15.33 -7.87
CA TYR A 50 -20.19 -14.65 -9.12
C TYR A 50 -21.40 -14.06 -9.83
N GLN A 51 -22.48 -14.82 -9.95
CA GLN A 51 -23.67 -14.42 -10.70
C GLN A 51 -24.49 -13.34 -9.99
N ALA A 52 -24.39 -13.25 -8.66
CA ALA A 52 -25.15 -12.28 -7.88
C ALA A 52 -24.76 -10.82 -8.20
N ASP A 53 -23.46 -10.51 -8.28
CA ASP A 53 -22.95 -9.17 -8.58
C ASP A 53 -21.50 -9.23 -9.13
N PRO A 54 -21.31 -9.58 -10.41
CA PRO A 54 -19.98 -9.80 -10.99
C PRO A 54 -19.11 -8.55 -10.97
N LEU A 55 -19.70 -7.36 -11.18
CA LEU A 55 -18.96 -6.11 -11.16
C LEU A 55 -18.43 -5.79 -9.76
N ARG A 56 -19.26 -5.98 -8.72
CA ARG A 56 -18.79 -5.78 -7.34
C ARG A 56 -17.72 -6.78 -6.96
N LEU A 57 -17.85 -8.04 -7.38
CA LEU A 57 -16.83 -9.05 -7.15
C LEU A 57 -15.51 -8.69 -7.85
N GLU A 58 -15.54 -8.24 -9.10
CA GLU A 58 -14.36 -7.78 -9.83
C GLU A 58 -13.69 -6.58 -9.13
N VAL A 59 -14.49 -5.59 -8.68
CA VAL A 59 -13.97 -4.47 -7.89
C VAL A 59 -13.37 -4.94 -6.56
N SER A 60 -13.90 -6.00 -5.95
CA SER A 60 -13.34 -6.58 -4.72
C SER A 60 -11.92 -7.09 -4.94
N PHE A 61 -11.71 -7.83 -6.04
CA PHE A 61 -10.39 -8.32 -6.42
C PHE A 61 -9.44 -7.17 -6.76
N ALA A 62 -9.91 -6.17 -7.53
CA ALA A 62 -9.12 -4.99 -7.85
C ALA A 62 -8.71 -4.20 -6.60
N ALA A 63 -9.61 -4.05 -5.62
CA ALA A 63 -9.32 -3.41 -4.34
C ALA A 63 -8.30 -4.20 -3.53
N GLY A 64 -8.43 -5.54 -3.52
CA GLY A 64 -7.43 -6.43 -2.94
C GLY A 64 -6.06 -6.22 -3.57
N TYR A 65 -5.98 -6.14 -4.90
CA TYR A 65 -4.72 -5.89 -5.60
C TYR A 65 -4.11 -4.52 -5.24
N ASP A 66 -4.93 -3.45 -5.24
CA ASP A 66 -4.47 -2.09 -4.93
C ASP A 66 -4.01 -1.94 -3.46
N GLY A 67 -4.77 -2.48 -2.52
CA GLY A 67 -4.54 -2.29 -1.08
C GLY A 67 -3.68 -3.37 -0.40
N LEU A 68 -3.90 -4.65 -0.72
CA LEU A 68 -3.24 -5.76 -0.02
C LEU A 68 -1.83 -6.03 -0.52
N THR A 69 -1.50 -5.70 -1.77
CA THR A 69 -0.15 -5.94 -2.32
C THR A 69 0.93 -5.30 -1.44
N ASN A 70 0.73 -4.04 -1.04
CA ASN A 70 1.67 -3.34 -0.17
C ASN A 70 1.74 -3.96 1.23
N LEU A 71 0.59 -4.36 1.78
CA LEU A 71 0.51 -5.03 3.08
C LEU A 71 1.27 -6.36 3.06
N LEU A 72 1.03 -7.19 2.04
CA LEU A 72 1.64 -8.51 1.88
C LEU A 72 3.14 -8.43 1.61
N ALA A 73 3.54 -7.55 0.69
CA ALA A 73 4.95 -7.28 0.41
C ALA A 73 5.67 -6.81 1.68
N THR A 74 5.03 -5.94 2.47
CA THR A 74 5.56 -5.51 3.77
C THR A 74 5.67 -6.68 4.74
N THR A 75 4.62 -7.49 4.94
CA THR A 75 4.67 -8.64 5.85
C THR A 75 5.76 -9.64 5.47
N TYR A 76 5.87 -9.96 4.18
CA TYR A 76 6.86 -10.93 3.70
C TYR A 76 8.28 -10.40 3.83
N ALA A 77 8.51 -9.13 3.47
CA ALA A 77 9.81 -8.52 3.59
C ALA A 77 10.24 -8.30 5.06
N MET A 78 9.34 -8.55 6.02
CA MET A 78 9.63 -8.59 7.46
C MET A 78 9.75 -10.02 8.02
N GLU A 79 9.41 -11.04 7.23
CA GLU A 79 9.65 -12.45 7.55
C GLU A 79 11.12 -12.80 7.20
N GLY A 80 12.04 -12.55 8.13
CA GLY A 80 13.47 -12.78 7.94
C GLY A 80 14.25 -12.85 9.26
N ASP A 81 15.51 -13.24 9.18
CA ASP A 81 16.44 -13.36 10.31
C ASP A 81 17.63 -12.38 10.22
N ARG A 82 17.52 -11.31 9.44
CA ARG A 82 18.56 -10.32 9.17
C ARG A 82 18.27 -8.99 9.89
N LEU A 83 18.60 -7.86 9.25
CA LEU A 83 18.38 -6.51 9.78
C LEU A 83 17.05 -5.89 9.33
N GLU A 84 16.08 -6.69 8.89
CA GLU A 84 14.75 -6.22 8.48
C GLU A 84 14.08 -5.38 9.56
N ILE A 85 14.36 -5.67 10.85
CA ILE A 85 13.82 -4.94 11.99
C ILE A 85 14.09 -3.43 11.92
N LEU A 86 15.19 -3.01 11.30
CA LEU A 86 15.53 -1.58 11.11
C LEU A 86 14.64 -0.91 10.05
N LEU A 87 14.07 -1.70 9.13
CA LEU A 87 13.18 -1.24 8.06
C LEU A 87 11.70 -1.34 8.43
N VAL A 88 11.35 -2.15 9.45
CA VAL A 88 9.96 -2.43 9.86
C VAL A 88 9.20 -1.14 10.11
N TYR A 89 9.76 -0.20 10.88
CA TYR A 89 9.05 1.02 11.23
C TYR A 89 8.63 1.84 10.01
N ARG A 90 9.59 2.11 9.10
CA ARG A 90 9.34 2.88 7.88
C ARG A 90 8.27 2.23 7.00
N ARG A 91 8.29 0.89 6.89
CA ARG A 91 7.29 0.14 6.13
C ARG A 91 5.91 0.18 6.78
N VAL A 92 5.84 0.03 8.11
CA VAL A 92 4.59 0.18 8.87
C VAL A 92 4.03 1.60 8.74
N GLU A 93 4.87 2.64 8.81
CA GLU A 93 4.44 4.02 8.58
C GLU A 93 3.95 4.27 7.15
N SER A 94 4.56 3.63 6.16
CA SER A 94 4.07 3.67 4.77
C SER A 94 2.66 3.08 4.67
N LEU A 95 2.40 1.93 5.30
CA LEU A 95 1.06 1.33 5.35
C LEU A 95 0.04 2.23 6.08
N ARG A 96 0.43 2.83 7.21
CA ARG A 96 -0.44 3.77 7.95
C ARG A 96 -0.75 5.01 7.13
N THR A 97 0.25 5.54 6.43
CA THR A 97 0.09 6.70 5.55
C THR A 97 -0.84 6.38 4.39
N TYR A 98 -0.67 5.22 3.73
CA TYR A 98 -1.60 4.75 2.71
C TYR A 98 -3.03 4.64 3.26
N GLY A 99 -3.21 4.01 4.42
CA GLY A 99 -4.51 3.87 5.07
C GLY A 99 -5.19 5.20 5.41
N ARG A 100 -4.42 6.20 5.86
CA ARG A 100 -4.91 7.57 6.09
C ARG A 100 -5.30 8.25 4.78
N ALA A 101 -4.47 8.12 3.74
CA ALA A 101 -4.69 8.73 2.44
C ALA A 101 -5.93 8.16 1.73
N LEU A 102 -6.34 6.91 1.99
CA LEU A 102 -7.60 6.36 1.47
C LEU A 102 -8.84 7.16 1.90
N VAL A 103 -8.81 7.80 3.08
CA VAL A 103 -9.94 8.56 3.65
C VAL A 103 -10.03 9.96 3.04
N ASP A 104 -8.91 10.50 2.56
CA ASP A 104 -8.85 11.86 2.04
C ASP A 104 -9.29 11.89 0.56
N ASP A 105 -10.36 12.61 0.25
CA ASP A 105 -10.93 12.72 -1.11
C ASP A 105 -9.98 13.37 -2.16
N ILE A 106 -8.95 14.06 -1.71
CA ILE A 106 -7.94 14.69 -2.55
C ILE A 106 -6.74 13.74 -2.69
N GLU A 107 -6.25 13.19 -1.57
CA GLU A 107 -5.07 12.31 -1.58
C GLU A 107 -5.38 10.88 -2.06
N ASN A 108 -6.63 10.41 -1.95
CA ASN A 108 -7.01 9.07 -2.43
C ASN A 108 -7.05 8.94 -3.96
N ARG A 109 -6.88 10.05 -4.67
CA ARG A 109 -6.96 10.07 -6.14
C ARG A 109 -5.73 9.39 -6.72
N GLY A 110 -5.94 8.26 -7.39
CA GLY A 110 -4.86 7.45 -7.95
C GLY A 110 -4.31 6.38 -7.01
N LEU A 111 -4.82 6.25 -5.77
CA LEU A 111 -4.41 5.17 -4.85
C LEU A 111 -5.03 3.81 -5.20
N LEU A 112 -6.12 3.80 -5.96
CA LEU A 112 -6.87 2.60 -6.36
C LEU A 112 -6.95 2.48 -7.90
N PRO A 113 -5.82 2.38 -8.62
CA PRO A 113 -5.80 2.41 -10.07
C PRO A 113 -6.55 1.22 -10.71
N ASN A 114 -6.51 0.03 -10.11
CA ASN A 114 -7.21 -1.13 -10.64
C ASN A 114 -8.73 -1.03 -10.39
N VAL A 115 -9.14 -0.60 -9.19
CA VAL A 115 -10.57 -0.32 -8.91
C VAL A 115 -11.10 0.72 -9.89
N ASP A 116 -10.34 1.81 -10.09
CA ASP A 116 -10.73 2.85 -11.01
C ASP A 116 -10.84 2.31 -12.44
N ALA A 117 -9.91 1.44 -12.88
CA ALA A 117 -9.95 0.82 -14.21
C ALA A 117 -11.20 -0.05 -14.42
N VAL A 118 -11.52 -0.93 -13.47
CA VAL A 118 -12.71 -1.81 -13.54
C VAL A 118 -13.98 -0.97 -13.63
N ILE A 119 -14.13 0.05 -12.78
CA ILE A 119 -15.31 0.93 -12.78
C ILE A 119 -15.41 1.70 -14.10
N ARG A 120 -14.29 2.20 -14.64
CA ARG A 120 -14.28 2.89 -15.93
C ARG A 120 -14.72 1.96 -17.05
N CYS A 121 -14.19 0.74 -17.12
CA CYS A 121 -14.56 -0.29 -18.10
C CYS A 121 -16.07 -0.55 -18.11
N ALA A 122 -16.67 -0.77 -16.94
CA ALA A 122 -18.10 -1.02 -16.79
C ALA A 122 -19.00 0.18 -17.09
N GLN A 123 -18.48 1.42 -17.02
CA GLN A 123 -19.29 2.61 -17.14
C GLN A 123 -19.54 3.03 -18.60
N GLU A 124 -20.80 3.16 -19.01
CA GLU A 124 -21.17 3.74 -20.30
C GLU A 124 -20.74 5.22 -20.44
N LEU A 125 -20.21 5.57 -21.61
CA LEU A 125 -19.88 6.95 -21.98
C LEU A 125 -21.14 7.68 -22.47
N LYS A 126 -21.55 8.72 -21.74
CA LYS A 126 -22.73 9.53 -22.07
C LYS A 126 -22.51 11.01 -21.80
N VAL A 127 -23.37 11.86 -22.37
CA VAL A 127 -23.39 13.30 -22.08
C VAL A 127 -23.50 13.52 -20.57
N GLY A 128 -22.70 14.47 -20.06
CA GLY A 128 -22.58 14.79 -18.64
C GLY A 128 -21.56 13.95 -17.87
N CYS A 129 -20.99 12.90 -18.46
CA CYS A 129 -19.89 12.14 -17.84
C CYS A 129 -18.75 13.09 -17.48
N ALA A 130 -18.40 13.11 -16.20
CA ALA A 130 -17.28 13.90 -15.70
C ALA A 130 -15.96 13.22 -16.03
N ILE A 131 -14.99 14.01 -16.46
CA ILE A 131 -13.62 13.56 -16.71
C ILE A 131 -12.62 14.43 -15.96
N ARG A 132 -11.40 13.91 -15.83
CA ARG A 132 -10.27 14.61 -15.25
C ARG A 132 -9.03 14.30 -16.08
N LYS A 133 -8.35 15.35 -16.57
CA LYS A 133 -7.16 15.21 -17.43
C LYS A 133 -6.04 16.10 -16.89
N GLU A 134 -4.84 15.53 -16.80
CA GLU A 134 -3.63 16.28 -16.48
C GLU A 134 -2.99 16.80 -17.77
N PHE A 135 -2.73 18.10 -17.79
CA PHE A 135 -2.04 18.78 -18.87
C PHE A 135 -0.63 19.13 -18.40
N PRO A 136 0.42 18.57 -19.03
CA PRO A 136 1.81 18.79 -18.61
C PRO A 136 2.15 20.29 -18.54
N GLY A 137 2.60 20.75 -17.37
CA GLY A 137 2.94 22.16 -17.13
C GLY A 137 1.77 23.09 -16.79
N TYR A 138 0.52 22.62 -16.91
CA TYR A 138 -0.69 23.39 -16.63
C TYR A 138 -1.52 22.85 -15.47
N GLY A 139 -1.29 21.60 -15.06
CA GLY A 139 -1.96 20.97 -13.94
C GLY A 139 -3.16 20.12 -14.36
N THR A 140 -4.06 19.83 -13.43
CA THR A 140 -5.21 18.95 -13.68
C THR A 140 -6.51 19.72 -13.85
N PHE A 141 -7.23 19.42 -14.92
CA PHE A 141 -8.49 20.06 -15.27
C PHE A 141 -9.63 19.06 -15.17
N THR A 142 -10.82 19.58 -14.83
CA THR A 142 -12.05 18.80 -14.76
C THR A 142 -12.95 19.27 -15.89
N GLY A 143 -13.60 18.32 -16.55
CA GLY A 143 -14.49 18.60 -17.67
C GLY A 143 -15.64 17.63 -17.73
N ARG A 144 -16.51 17.82 -18.73
CA ARG A 144 -17.66 16.95 -18.97
C ARG A 144 -17.86 16.72 -20.45
N VAL A 145 -18.37 15.54 -20.79
CA VAL A 145 -18.91 15.26 -22.12
C VAL A 145 -20.10 16.20 -22.37
N SER A 146 -19.98 17.11 -23.32
CA SER A 146 -21.01 18.09 -23.66
C SER A 146 -21.92 17.61 -24.79
N SER A 147 -21.37 16.92 -25.79
CA SER A 147 -22.12 16.26 -26.86
C SER A 147 -21.40 15.01 -27.36
N ILE A 148 -22.14 14.17 -28.09
CA ILE A 148 -21.63 12.95 -28.72
C ILE A 148 -22.13 12.96 -30.15
N ASP A 149 -21.20 13.00 -31.10
CA ASP A 149 -21.49 12.94 -32.52
C ASP A 149 -21.14 11.57 -33.07
N LYS A 150 -21.94 11.11 -34.03
CA LYS A 150 -21.72 9.86 -34.73
C LYS A 150 -21.19 10.19 -36.13
N GLU A 151 -19.88 10.09 -36.32
CA GLU A 151 -19.25 10.39 -37.62
C GLU A 151 -19.35 9.20 -38.59
N ASP A 152 -19.25 7.97 -38.09
CA ASP A 152 -19.37 6.72 -38.84
C ASP A 152 -20.38 5.78 -38.13
N PRO A 153 -21.10 4.87 -38.82
CA PRO A 153 -21.83 3.77 -38.19
C PRO A 153 -21.14 3.12 -36.97
N ALA A 154 -19.80 3.05 -36.95
CA ALA A 154 -19.00 2.42 -35.89
C ALA A 154 -18.22 3.38 -34.97
N GLU A 155 -18.13 4.69 -35.27
CA GLU A 155 -17.28 5.61 -34.50
C GLU A 155 -18.07 6.80 -33.93
N TYR A 156 -17.84 7.04 -32.63
CA TYR A 156 -18.41 8.15 -31.87
C TYR A 156 -17.29 9.13 -31.50
N VAL A 157 -17.53 10.41 -31.75
CA VAL A 157 -16.67 11.51 -31.31
C VAL A 157 -17.34 12.19 -30.12
N TYR A 158 -16.59 12.31 -29.03
CA TYR A 158 -17.06 12.91 -27.79
C TYR A 158 -16.49 14.31 -27.67
N HIS A 159 -17.38 15.30 -27.54
CA HIS A 159 -16.99 16.68 -27.29
C HIS A 159 -16.92 16.91 -25.79
N ILE A 160 -15.79 17.45 -25.33
CA ILE A 160 -15.52 17.73 -23.94
C ILE A 160 -15.49 19.24 -23.74
N THR A 161 -16.14 19.72 -22.69
CA THR A 161 -16.00 21.09 -22.21
C THR A 161 -15.41 21.07 -20.80
N TYR A 162 -14.31 21.78 -20.63
CA TYR A 162 -13.61 21.96 -19.35
C TYR A 162 -14.21 23.09 -18.53
N ASP A 163 -13.98 23.07 -17.22
CA ASP A 163 -14.52 24.06 -16.29
C ASP A 163 -13.96 25.49 -16.53
N ASP A 164 -12.84 25.62 -17.25
CA ASP A 164 -12.24 26.89 -17.67
C ASP A 164 -12.83 27.45 -19.00
N GLY A 165 -13.74 26.70 -19.63
CA GLY A 165 -14.39 27.07 -20.88
C GLY A 165 -13.70 26.52 -22.14
N ASP A 166 -12.54 25.89 -22.01
CA ASP A 166 -11.88 25.24 -23.14
C ASP A 166 -12.62 23.96 -23.55
N SER A 167 -12.38 23.52 -24.78
CA SER A 167 -13.01 22.31 -25.32
C SER A 167 -12.07 21.52 -26.22
N GLU A 168 -12.27 20.21 -26.26
CA GLU A 168 -11.57 19.32 -27.18
C GLU A 168 -12.47 18.15 -27.58
N THR A 169 -12.10 17.46 -28.65
CA THR A 169 -12.76 16.24 -29.12
C THR A 169 -11.89 15.03 -28.80
N MET A 170 -12.54 13.92 -28.44
CA MET A 170 -11.86 12.65 -28.12
C MET A 170 -12.63 11.45 -28.66
N THR A 171 -11.90 10.38 -28.91
CA THR A 171 -12.46 9.04 -29.10
C THR A 171 -12.88 8.41 -27.78
N ALA A 172 -13.69 7.35 -27.83
CA ALA A 172 -14.03 6.57 -26.64
C ALA A 172 -12.77 6.02 -25.93
N ALA A 173 -11.77 5.58 -26.70
CA ALA A 173 -10.54 4.99 -26.17
C ALA A 173 -9.69 6.01 -25.39
N GLU A 174 -9.63 7.26 -25.85
CA GLU A 174 -8.94 8.36 -25.16
C GLU A 174 -9.72 8.83 -23.93
N LEU A 175 -11.05 8.80 -24.00
CA LEU A 175 -11.92 9.33 -22.95
C LEU A 175 -12.07 8.39 -21.75
N LYS A 176 -12.14 7.08 -22.01
CA LYS A 176 -12.40 6.06 -20.98
C LYS A 176 -11.42 6.13 -19.80
N PRO A 177 -10.09 6.24 -19.98
CA PRO A 177 -9.14 6.36 -18.87
C PRO A 177 -9.29 7.65 -18.07
N LEU A 178 -9.83 8.71 -18.67
CA LEU A 178 -9.97 10.04 -18.08
C LEU A 178 -11.26 10.19 -17.26
N MET A 179 -12.17 9.21 -17.33
CA MET A 179 -13.44 9.27 -16.60
C MET A 179 -13.20 9.39 -15.09
N ASN A 180 -13.86 10.37 -14.49
CA ASN A 180 -13.78 10.63 -13.07
C ASN A 180 -14.73 9.69 -12.31
N VAL A 181 -14.14 8.66 -11.69
CA VAL A 181 -14.85 7.64 -10.92
C VAL A 181 -14.71 7.82 -9.41
N SER A 182 -14.05 8.90 -8.95
CA SER A 182 -13.69 9.07 -7.54
C SER A 182 -14.90 9.06 -6.60
N ARG A 183 -16.04 9.59 -7.06
CA ARG A 183 -17.30 9.69 -6.30
C ARG A 183 -18.30 8.56 -6.59
N LYS A 184 -17.90 7.51 -7.31
CA LYS A 184 -18.79 6.39 -7.61
C LYS A 184 -19.02 5.57 -6.36
N GLU A 185 -20.28 5.18 -6.12
CA GLU A 185 -20.68 4.39 -4.94
C GLU A 185 -19.83 3.13 -4.81
N LEU A 186 -19.56 2.44 -5.92
CA LEU A 186 -18.77 1.22 -5.92
C LEU A 186 -17.31 1.45 -5.51
N ARG A 187 -16.72 2.60 -5.88
CA ARG A 187 -15.38 2.99 -5.42
C ARG A 187 -15.38 3.36 -3.94
N GLN A 188 -16.40 4.09 -3.49
CA GLN A 188 -16.56 4.47 -2.09
C GLN A 188 -16.76 3.24 -1.19
N TRP A 189 -17.50 2.25 -1.70
CA TRP A 189 -17.62 0.94 -1.07
C TRP A 189 -16.26 0.24 -0.96
N ALA A 190 -15.48 0.15 -2.04
CA ALA A 190 -14.14 -0.45 -2.00
C ALA A 190 -13.21 0.25 -0.98
N ILE A 191 -13.25 1.58 -0.92
CA ILE A 191 -12.52 2.36 0.09
C ILE A 191 -12.96 1.97 1.50
N ALA A 192 -14.26 1.86 1.76
CA ALA A 192 -14.78 1.51 3.08
C ALA A 192 -14.34 0.09 3.52
N GLU A 193 -14.32 -0.88 2.60
CA GLU A 193 -13.83 -2.23 2.89
C GLU A 193 -12.33 -2.22 3.24
N LEU A 194 -11.51 -1.53 2.45
CA LEU A 194 -10.07 -1.41 2.70
C LEU A 194 -9.78 -0.69 4.02
N GLN A 195 -10.51 0.38 4.31
CA GLN A 195 -10.35 1.16 5.54
C GLN A 195 -10.50 0.30 6.80
N GLY A 196 -11.37 -0.72 6.80
CA GLY A 196 -11.52 -1.64 7.93
C GLY A 196 -10.19 -2.30 8.32
N ALA A 197 -9.40 -2.75 7.34
CA ALA A 197 -8.11 -3.37 7.57
C ALA A 197 -7.06 -2.37 8.09
N TYR A 198 -7.00 -1.16 7.52
CA TYR A 198 -6.05 -0.13 7.97
C TYR A 198 -6.40 0.43 9.35
N GLN A 199 -7.69 0.61 9.66
CA GLN A 199 -8.12 1.01 11.00
C GLN A 199 -7.80 -0.07 12.05
N TYR A 200 -7.92 -1.34 11.69
CA TYR A 200 -7.51 -2.43 12.55
C TYR A 200 -6.01 -2.38 12.85
N LEU A 201 -5.17 -2.13 11.84
CA LEU A 201 -3.73 -1.94 12.01
C LEU A 201 -3.45 -0.72 12.90
N GLU A 202 -4.05 0.43 12.60
CA GLU A 202 -3.87 1.69 13.35
C GLU A 202 -4.20 1.52 14.83
N LYS A 203 -5.33 0.88 15.15
CA LYS A 203 -5.76 0.66 16.54
C LYS A 203 -4.78 -0.21 17.33
N ARG A 204 -4.16 -1.20 16.68
CA ARG A 204 -3.15 -2.05 17.33
C ARG A 204 -1.85 -1.32 17.61
N LEU A 205 -1.43 -0.44 16.70
CA LEU A 205 -0.17 0.29 16.82
C LEU A 205 -0.28 1.50 17.77
N THR A 206 -1.49 1.97 18.04
CA THR A 206 -1.79 3.14 18.89
C THR A 206 -2.44 2.78 20.23
N GLY A 207 -2.61 1.49 20.53
CA GLY A 207 -3.19 1.03 21.81
C GLY A 207 -4.69 1.26 21.93
N GLN A 208 -5.39 1.55 20.83
CA GLN A 208 -6.84 1.73 20.77
C GLN A 208 -7.58 0.41 20.54
N CYS A 209 -7.08 -0.69 21.12
CA CYS A 209 -7.65 -2.03 21.03
C CYS A 209 -7.49 -2.80 22.34
N ASP A 210 -8.00 -4.02 22.41
CA ASP A 210 -7.82 -4.86 23.58
C ASP A 210 -6.34 -5.15 23.85
N ARG A 211 -5.98 -5.22 25.13
CA ARG A 211 -4.58 -5.38 25.58
C ARG A 211 -3.87 -6.61 25.01
N SER A 212 -4.59 -7.69 24.69
CA SER A 212 -4.02 -8.90 24.06
C SER A 212 -3.55 -8.68 22.62
N TYR A 213 -3.98 -7.58 21.99
CA TYR A 213 -3.71 -7.24 20.60
C TYR A 213 -2.92 -5.94 20.45
N ASP A 214 -2.69 -5.23 21.56
CA ASP A 214 -1.90 -4.00 21.60
C ASP A 214 -0.45 -4.28 21.19
N CYS A 215 -0.03 -3.62 20.10
CA CYS A 215 1.29 -3.71 19.51
C CYS A 215 2.09 -2.41 19.70
N THR A 216 1.60 -1.45 20.49
CA THR A 216 2.22 -0.12 20.68
C THR A 216 3.67 -0.23 21.12
N HIS A 217 3.97 -1.11 22.08
CA HIS A 217 5.34 -1.29 22.54
C HIS A 217 6.27 -1.83 21.44
N ALA A 218 5.84 -2.85 20.70
CA ALA A 218 6.63 -3.41 19.61
C ALA A 218 6.86 -2.39 18.49
N TYR A 219 5.82 -1.60 18.18
CA TYR A 219 5.90 -0.50 17.22
C TYR A 219 6.92 0.56 17.66
N LEU A 220 6.89 0.99 18.92
CA LEU A 220 7.85 1.93 19.49
C LEU A 220 9.28 1.37 19.53
N VAL A 221 9.45 0.07 19.77
CA VAL A 221 10.76 -0.59 19.68
C VAL A 221 11.30 -0.49 18.25
N CYS A 222 10.47 -0.72 17.23
CA CYS A 222 10.87 -0.58 15.83
C CYS A 222 11.23 0.88 15.49
N GLU A 223 10.51 1.85 16.05
CA GLU A 223 10.82 3.28 15.88
C GLU A 223 12.23 3.61 16.32
N VAL A 224 12.57 3.28 17.57
CA VAL A 224 13.88 3.59 18.16
C VAL A 224 14.99 2.69 17.65
N ALA A 225 14.67 1.51 17.13
CA ALA A 225 15.64 0.64 16.49
C ALA A 225 16.27 1.27 15.24
N GLN A 226 15.57 2.19 14.55
CA GLN A 226 16.13 2.93 13.41
C GLN A 226 17.39 3.73 13.78
N LEU A 227 17.63 4.03 15.07
CA LEU A 227 18.88 4.64 15.52
C LEU A 227 20.11 3.80 15.13
N PHE A 228 19.97 2.50 14.93
CA PHE A 228 21.06 1.60 14.53
C PHE A 228 21.22 1.47 13.00
N ASP A 229 20.42 2.18 12.22
CA ASP A 229 20.58 2.33 10.76
C ASP A 229 21.35 3.63 10.47
N PRO A 230 22.61 3.56 9.99
CA PRO A 230 23.38 4.75 9.69
C PRO A 230 22.76 5.62 8.59
N SER A 231 21.96 5.04 7.68
CA SER A 231 21.31 5.83 6.62
C SER A 231 20.18 6.67 7.20
N PHE A 232 19.42 6.13 8.15
CA PHE A 232 18.45 6.88 8.92
C PHE A 232 19.12 8.03 9.70
N VAL A 233 20.26 7.79 10.35
CA VAL A 233 20.99 8.83 11.09
C VAL A 233 21.56 9.92 10.17
N ALA A 234 21.98 9.56 8.96
CA ALA A 234 22.43 10.52 7.95
C ALA A 234 21.28 11.40 7.43
N GLU A 235 20.10 10.82 7.24
CA GLU A 235 18.91 11.46 6.66
C GLU A 235 18.13 12.31 7.67
N ASN A 236 18.27 12.04 8.97
CA ASN A 236 17.41 12.60 10.01
C ASN A 236 18.19 13.36 11.09
N ALA A 237 17.58 14.40 11.65
CA ALA A 237 18.13 15.14 12.78
C ALA A 237 17.99 14.32 14.08
N VAL A 238 18.92 13.38 14.29
CA VAL A 238 19.00 12.58 15.51
C VAL A 238 19.71 13.39 16.60
N ASP A 239 19.21 13.30 17.83
CA ASP A 239 19.74 13.99 19.00
C ASP A 239 19.63 13.12 20.27
N ALA A 240 20.02 13.66 21.42
CA ALA A 240 19.96 12.95 22.70
C ALA A 240 18.54 12.47 23.08
N CYS A 241 17.48 13.09 22.56
CA CYS A 241 16.10 12.67 22.81
C CYS A 241 15.85 11.26 22.26
N TRP A 242 16.46 10.89 21.14
CA TRP A 242 16.36 9.54 20.59
C TRP A 242 16.97 8.48 21.51
N VAL A 243 18.14 8.77 22.10
CA VAL A 243 18.81 7.86 23.04
C VAL A 243 17.99 7.71 24.33
N GLN A 244 17.41 8.81 24.81
CA GLN A 244 16.52 8.78 25.98
C GLN A 244 15.24 7.99 25.71
N ARG A 245 14.64 8.15 24.52
CA ARG A 245 13.48 7.36 24.09
C ARG A 245 13.82 5.87 23.98
N LEU A 246 14.98 5.52 23.40
CA LEU A 246 15.48 4.15 23.38
C LEU A 246 15.54 3.55 24.78
N ALA A 247 16.12 4.28 25.74
CA ALA A 247 16.21 3.83 27.13
C ALA A 247 14.86 3.69 27.83
N ALA A 248 13.89 4.54 27.49
CA ALA A 248 12.54 4.46 28.04
C ALA A 248 11.74 3.26 27.49
N ILE A 249 11.94 2.93 26.21
CA ILE A 249 11.18 1.92 25.49
C ILE A 249 11.82 0.53 25.62
N VAL A 250 13.14 0.39 25.49
CA VAL A 250 13.81 -0.91 25.43
C VAL A 250 14.28 -1.34 26.83
N PRO A 251 13.68 -2.39 27.44
CA PRO A 251 13.99 -2.75 28.83
C PRO A 251 15.47 -3.04 29.11
N PRO A 252 16.22 -3.74 28.24
CA PRO A 252 17.67 -3.89 28.42
C PRO A 252 18.42 -2.55 28.54
N ALA A 253 18.08 -1.55 27.72
CA ALA A 253 18.68 -0.21 27.79
C ALA A 253 18.31 0.49 29.11
N ARG A 254 17.06 0.33 29.56
CA ARG A 254 16.61 0.80 30.88
C ARG A 254 17.37 0.16 32.04
N HIS A 255 17.60 -1.15 31.96
CA HIS A 255 18.22 -1.95 33.02
C HIS A 255 19.74 -1.81 33.09
N ALA A 256 20.40 -1.52 31.97
CA ALA A 256 21.82 -1.17 31.94
C ALA A 256 22.13 0.14 32.70
N GLY A 257 21.09 0.90 33.08
CA GLY A 257 21.17 2.07 33.95
C GLY A 257 21.54 3.35 33.20
N GLY A 258 21.67 4.46 33.94
CA GLY A 258 22.00 5.76 33.36
C GLY A 258 23.40 5.85 32.73
N LYS A 259 24.29 4.88 33.02
CA LYS A 259 25.65 4.86 32.46
C LYS A 259 25.65 4.59 30.96
N LEU A 260 24.94 3.54 30.51
CA LEU A 260 24.85 3.21 29.09
C LEU A 260 24.20 4.35 28.29
N VAL A 261 23.15 4.96 28.84
CA VAL A 261 22.46 6.10 28.20
C VAL A 261 23.42 7.28 28.04
N ALA A 262 24.17 7.64 29.09
CA ALA A 262 25.14 8.73 29.03
C ALA A 262 26.31 8.44 28.07
N GLU A 263 26.74 7.18 27.96
CA GLU A 263 27.75 6.73 26.99
C GLU A 263 27.24 6.91 25.55
N LEU A 264 26.04 6.37 25.26
CA LEU A 264 25.40 6.53 23.94
C LEU A 264 25.15 8.00 23.57
N GLU A 265 24.72 8.84 24.53
CA GLU A 265 24.56 10.28 24.31
C GLU A 265 25.91 10.97 24.00
N GLY A 266 26.99 10.55 24.68
CA GLY A 266 28.34 11.08 24.46
C GLY A 266 28.94 10.68 23.11
N GLU A 267 28.61 9.48 22.63
CA GLU A 267 29.09 8.93 21.35
C GLU A 267 28.29 9.41 20.14
N LEU A 268 27.05 9.89 20.35
CA LEU A 268 26.13 10.27 19.29
C LEU A 268 26.74 11.26 18.27
N PRO A 269 27.48 12.33 18.66
CA PRO A 269 28.08 13.24 17.69
C PRO A 269 29.10 12.56 16.76
N GLU A 270 29.89 11.63 17.27
CA GLU A 270 30.87 10.88 16.46
C GLU A 270 30.16 9.90 15.54
N TYR A 271 29.11 9.23 16.02
CA TYR A 271 28.28 8.36 15.20
C TYR A 271 27.64 9.13 14.04
N MET A 272 26.98 10.27 14.32
CA MET A 272 26.38 11.11 13.28
C MET A 272 27.41 11.57 12.25
N ALA A 273 28.60 11.99 12.70
CA ALA A 273 29.67 12.40 11.80
C ALA A 273 30.16 11.24 10.91
N ALA A 274 30.25 10.02 11.45
CA ALA A 274 30.63 8.83 10.68
C ALA A 274 29.54 8.34 9.72
N ALA A 275 28.27 8.60 10.04
CA ALA A 275 27.12 8.22 9.24
C ALA A 275 26.79 9.21 8.12
N ALA A 276 27.25 10.48 8.20
CA ALA A 276 26.82 11.58 7.33
C ALA A 276 26.80 11.29 5.81
N ASP A 277 27.76 10.51 5.32
CA ASP A 277 27.88 10.15 3.89
C ASP A 277 27.39 8.73 3.56
N PHE A 278 26.79 8.03 4.53
CA PHE A 278 26.28 6.67 4.32
C PHE A 278 24.89 6.70 3.68
N SER A 279 24.74 5.89 2.64
CA SER A 279 23.46 5.64 1.97
C SER A 279 23.44 4.19 1.49
N CYS A 280 22.26 3.57 1.51
CA CYS A 280 22.05 2.23 0.99
C CYS A 280 20.62 2.10 0.46
N ASP A 281 20.38 1.07 -0.37
CA ASP A 281 19.05 0.79 -0.89
C ASP A 281 18.20 0.08 0.17
N ASN A 282 17.16 0.75 0.64
CA ASN A 282 16.24 0.24 1.66
C ASN A 282 15.15 -0.69 1.08
N ASN A 283 15.11 -0.87 -0.24
CA ASN A 283 14.16 -1.75 -0.91
C ASN A 283 14.70 -3.18 -1.07
N ASP A 284 16.02 -3.35 -1.18
CA ASP A 284 16.67 -4.66 -1.18
C ASP A 284 17.20 -4.99 0.22
N VAL A 285 16.46 -5.85 0.93
CA VAL A 285 16.80 -6.29 2.29
C VAL A 285 18.20 -6.92 2.38
N ALA A 286 18.63 -7.65 1.35
CA ALA A 286 19.94 -8.29 1.35
C ALA A 286 21.04 -7.23 1.22
N ALA A 287 20.91 -6.35 0.23
CA ALA A 287 21.86 -5.26 0.02
C ALA A 287 21.92 -4.31 1.22
N PHE A 288 20.75 -3.96 1.79
CA PHE A 288 20.63 -3.18 3.03
C PHE A 288 21.41 -3.83 4.17
N THR A 289 21.14 -5.11 4.44
CA THR A 289 21.78 -5.84 5.54
C THR A 289 23.30 -5.85 5.38
N ASP A 290 23.80 -6.17 4.20
CA ASP A 290 25.24 -6.24 3.93
C ASP A 290 25.90 -4.87 4.05
N ALA A 291 25.24 -3.80 3.58
CA ALA A 291 25.72 -2.44 3.69
C ALA A 291 25.80 -1.98 5.15
N VAL A 292 24.74 -2.17 5.93
CA VAL A 292 24.69 -1.76 7.34
C VAL A 292 25.68 -2.55 8.19
N LEU A 293 25.73 -3.88 8.04
CA LEU A 293 26.73 -4.70 8.75
C LEU A 293 28.16 -4.36 8.33
N GLY A 294 28.39 -4.10 7.04
CA GLY A 294 29.68 -3.65 6.53
C GLY A 294 30.11 -2.33 7.14
N TRP A 295 29.19 -1.38 7.27
CA TRP A 295 29.43 -0.11 7.93
C TRP A 295 29.76 -0.29 9.41
N TRP A 296 28.97 -1.06 10.15
CA TRP A 296 29.23 -1.33 11.57
C TRP A 296 30.58 -2.02 11.78
N ARG A 297 30.95 -3.02 10.97
CA ARG A 297 32.27 -3.67 11.07
C ARG A 297 33.44 -2.70 10.88
N LYS A 298 33.27 -1.68 10.02
CA LYS A 298 34.30 -0.66 9.77
C LYS A 298 34.43 0.35 10.93
N HIS A 299 33.33 0.62 11.65
CA HIS A 299 33.27 1.68 12.65
C HIS A 299 33.20 1.19 14.10
N ALA A 300 32.90 -0.08 14.36
CA ALA A 300 32.81 -0.69 15.70
C ALA A 300 34.13 -0.74 16.50
N VAL A 301 35.25 -0.35 15.89
CA VAL A 301 36.54 -0.17 16.60
C VAL A 301 36.70 1.26 17.12
N LYS A 302 35.91 2.20 16.59
CA LYS A 302 35.94 3.63 16.92
C LYS A 302 34.72 4.06 17.73
N LEU A 303 33.57 3.47 17.42
CA LEU A 303 32.34 3.55 18.18
C LEU A 303 32.30 2.31 19.11
N PRO A 304 32.19 2.48 20.43
CA PRO A 304 32.17 1.38 21.42
C PRO A 304 31.18 0.26 21.16
#